data_AF-A0A956L6L8-F1
#
_entry.id   AF-A0A956L6L8-F1
#
_cell.length_a   1.000
_cell.length_b   1.000
_cell.length_c   1.000
_cell.angle_alpha   90.00
_cell.angle_beta   90.00
_cell.angle_gamma   90.00
#
_symmetry.space_group_name_H-M   'P 1'
#
loop_
_entity.id
_entity.type
_entity.pdbx_description
1 polymer ?
#
loop_
_entity_poly.entity_id
_entity_poly.type
_entity_poly.pdbx_seq_one_letter_code
_entity_poly.pdbx_strand_id
1 'polypeptide(L)'
;AMLEEDEQVRERVARFDQGRFIVALGDDEEQALLVDDLVGDALHEATAAGQLEAWHGVSILLPSATRQQAVAVAVRSAPDLRARLERALADGGFHEQLFAPFFALLDQPPPAPLTFDDLAGSAAAPLVRAMRMEVGDRVGLLTVVRGVHDPAGLAARIEAIDGAMYIDQTALMTAAMRAYRVRTVELLALGLLAVLLVLAARYRSLRVTLAVIAPAVLAAGVTVAVLALVGLPLDLIGLTAILMILSIGVDYGVFLAETRDDLDAALPATLLGLLVCWLSTVLGFGVLALSEHPTMHTIGVVAAVGVTASLLLAPATLALLPAPSEPS
;
A
#
# COMPACT_ATOMS: atom_id res chain seq x y z
N ALA A 1 -18.69 -12.99 -7.76
CA ALA A 1 -18.42 -13.82 -8.94
C ALA A 1 -16.99 -13.66 -9.43
N MET A 2 -16.64 -12.65 -10.27
CA MET A 2 -15.29 -12.55 -10.85
C MET A 2 -14.17 -12.27 -9.82
N LEU A 3 -14.48 -11.50 -8.76
CA LEU A 3 -13.56 -11.26 -7.64
C LEU A 3 -13.40 -12.49 -6.72
N GLU A 4 -14.47 -13.25 -6.48
CA GLU A 4 -14.40 -14.49 -5.69
C GLU A 4 -13.68 -15.61 -6.44
N GLU A 5 -13.79 -15.64 -7.76
CA GLU A 5 -13.07 -16.57 -8.63
C GLU A 5 -11.59 -16.19 -8.75
N ASP A 6 -11.26 -14.89 -8.83
CA ASP A 6 -9.88 -14.39 -8.71
C ASP A 6 -9.28 -14.73 -7.34
N GLU A 7 -10.05 -14.59 -6.26
CA GLU A 7 -9.63 -14.93 -4.90
C GLU A 7 -9.39 -16.44 -4.73
N GLN A 8 -10.26 -17.30 -5.27
CA GLN A 8 -10.07 -18.76 -5.27
C GLN A 8 -8.92 -19.25 -6.15
N VAL A 9 -8.67 -18.59 -7.29
CA VAL A 9 -7.52 -18.90 -8.15
C VAL A 9 -6.21 -18.44 -7.48
N ARG A 10 -6.22 -17.27 -6.81
CA ARG A 10 -5.09 -16.77 -6.01
C ARG A 10 -4.80 -17.62 -4.78
N GLU A 11 -5.81 -18.23 -4.16
CA GLU A 11 -5.61 -19.22 -3.09
C GLU A 11 -4.86 -20.48 -3.54
N ARG A 12 -4.96 -20.84 -4.84
CA ARG A 12 -4.40 -22.09 -5.38
C ARG A 12 -3.06 -21.94 -6.08
N VAL A 13 -2.71 -20.75 -6.56
CA VAL A 13 -1.48 -20.49 -7.32
C VAL A 13 -0.49 -19.74 -6.44
N ALA A 14 0.26 -20.51 -5.64
CA ALA A 14 1.43 -20.08 -4.86
C ALA A 14 1.24 -18.86 -3.93
N ARG A 15 1.00 -19.14 -2.64
CA ARG A 15 1.17 -18.19 -1.53
C ARG A 15 2.64 -17.74 -1.41
N PHE A 16 3.12 -16.90 -2.32
CA PHE A 16 4.22 -16.01 -1.99
C PHE A 16 3.60 -14.76 -1.36
N ASP A 17 4.16 -14.27 -0.24
CA ASP A 17 3.64 -13.07 0.43
C ASP A 17 3.75 -11.91 -0.57
N GLN A 18 2.63 -11.55 -1.21
CA GLN A 18 2.63 -10.58 -2.30
C GLN A 18 3.12 -9.24 -1.74
N GLY A 19 4.31 -8.82 -2.18
CA GLY A 19 4.92 -7.56 -1.80
C GLY A 19 6.07 -7.62 -0.80
N ARG A 20 6.54 -8.80 -0.37
CA ARG A 20 7.77 -8.91 0.44
C ARG A 20 8.82 -9.78 -0.22
N PHE A 21 9.99 -9.21 -0.45
CA PHE A 21 11.10 -9.90 -1.09
C PHE A 21 12.43 -9.31 -0.66
N ILE A 22 13.47 -10.13 -0.78
CA ILE A 22 14.85 -9.77 -0.48
C ILE A 22 15.60 -9.78 -1.80
N VAL A 23 16.47 -8.79 -1.98
CA VAL A 23 17.36 -8.72 -3.14
C VAL A 23 18.80 -8.76 -2.65
N ALA A 24 19.55 -9.77 -3.08
CA ALA A 24 20.99 -9.84 -2.90
C ALA A 24 21.68 -9.22 -4.13
N LEU A 25 22.54 -8.21 -3.92
CA LEU A 25 23.18 -7.45 -4.98
C LEU A 25 24.69 -7.73 -5.02
N GLY A 26 25.21 -7.93 -6.23
CA GLY A 26 26.64 -8.05 -6.52
C GLY A 26 27.01 -7.29 -7.79
N ASP A 27 28.29 -6.97 -7.95
CA ASP A 27 28.80 -6.34 -9.18
C ASP A 27 28.89 -7.35 -10.32
N ASP A 28 28.94 -8.65 -9.99
CA ASP A 28 28.80 -9.79 -10.89
C ASP A 28 27.93 -10.89 -10.26
N GLU A 29 27.63 -11.94 -11.04
CA GLU A 29 26.85 -13.10 -10.59
C GLU A 29 27.40 -13.76 -9.33
N GLU A 30 28.72 -13.97 -9.24
CA GLU A 30 29.31 -14.71 -8.13
C GLU A 30 29.24 -13.89 -6.84
N GLN A 31 29.48 -12.58 -6.91
CA GLN A 31 29.31 -11.70 -5.77
C GLN A 31 27.85 -11.65 -5.31
N ALA A 32 26.89 -11.62 -6.25
CA ALA A 32 25.48 -11.65 -5.91
C ALA A 32 25.10 -12.98 -5.23
N LEU A 33 25.66 -14.11 -5.71
CA LEU A 33 25.47 -15.44 -5.11
C LEU A 33 26.10 -15.54 -3.71
N LEU A 34 27.26 -14.92 -3.48
CA LEU A 34 27.89 -14.85 -2.15
C LEU A 34 27.00 -14.10 -1.14
N VAL A 35 26.37 -13.00 -1.57
CA VAL A 35 25.42 -12.27 -0.74
C VAL A 35 24.14 -13.09 -0.54
N ASP A 36 23.60 -13.73 -1.59
CA ASP A 36 22.40 -14.58 -1.49
C ASP A 36 22.63 -15.78 -0.57
N ASP A 37 23.87 -16.29 -0.52
CA ASP A 37 24.28 -17.33 0.40
C ASP A 37 24.19 -16.90 1.88
N LEU A 38 24.63 -15.67 2.19
CA LEU A 38 24.50 -15.09 3.53
C LEU A 38 23.02 -14.82 3.88
N VAL A 39 22.24 -14.36 2.90
CA VAL A 39 20.80 -14.18 3.03
C VAL A 39 20.11 -15.51 3.33
N GLY A 40 20.47 -16.58 2.61
CA GLY A 40 19.93 -17.92 2.81
C GLY A 40 20.20 -18.47 4.21
N ASP A 41 21.39 -18.23 4.76
CA ASP A 41 21.73 -18.61 6.14
C ASP A 41 20.88 -17.83 7.16
N ALA A 42 20.80 -16.51 6.98
CA ALA A 42 19.99 -15.64 7.83
C ALA A 42 18.50 -16.03 7.79
N LEU A 43 17.98 -16.43 6.63
CA LEU A 43 16.60 -16.88 6.46
C LEU A 43 16.35 -18.26 7.05
N HIS A 44 17.33 -19.17 6.99
CA HIS A 44 17.26 -20.44 7.73
C HIS A 44 17.14 -20.19 9.24
N GLU A 45 17.98 -19.33 9.81
CA GLU A 45 17.91 -18.97 11.23
C GLU A 45 16.59 -18.29 11.58
N ALA A 46 16.10 -17.38 10.73
CA ALA A 46 14.85 -16.68 10.94
C ALA A 46 13.64 -17.64 10.89
N THR A 47 13.68 -18.64 10.02
CA THR A 47 12.66 -19.72 9.96
C THR A 47 12.71 -20.56 11.24
N ALA A 48 13.90 -20.95 11.71
CA ALA A 48 14.08 -21.69 12.95
C ALA A 48 13.64 -20.91 14.20
N ALA A 49 13.78 -19.58 14.17
CA ALA A 49 13.31 -18.67 15.21
C ALA A 49 11.80 -18.35 15.12
N GLY A 50 11.08 -18.88 14.12
CA GLY A 50 9.65 -18.62 13.92
C GLY A 50 9.32 -17.22 13.43
N GLN A 51 10.28 -16.50 12.85
CA GLN A 51 10.08 -15.16 12.28
C GLN A 51 9.38 -15.20 10.92
N LEU A 52 9.50 -16.32 10.19
CA LEU A 52 8.80 -16.60 8.93
C LEU A 52 8.49 -18.09 8.77
N GLU A 53 7.52 -18.43 7.91
CA GLU A 53 7.13 -19.82 7.65
C GLU A 53 8.01 -20.51 6.61
N ALA A 54 8.31 -19.82 5.50
CA ALA A 54 9.12 -20.38 4.41
C ALA A 54 9.75 -19.29 3.54
N TRP A 55 10.81 -19.64 2.82
CA TRP A 55 11.46 -18.76 1.84
C TRP A 55 11.92 -19.57 0.63
N HIS A 56 12.07 -18.91 -0.51
CA HIS A 56 12.55 -19.49 -1.76
C HIS A 56 13.51 -18.50 -2.43
N GLY A 57 14.76 -18.90 -2.62
CA GLY A 57 15.81 -18.11 -3.27
C GLY A 57 16.63 -18.94 -4.25
N VAL A 58 17.49 -18.27 -5.01
CA VAL A 58 18.37 -18.91 -6.01
C VAL A 58 19.40 -19.82 -5.33
N SER A 59 19.92 -19.43 -4.17
CA SER A 59 20.87 -20.19 -3.35
C SER A 59 20.46 -21.64 -3.05
N ILE A 60 19.17 -21.97 -3.09
CA ILE A 60 18.69 -23.36 -2.95
C ILE A 60 19.11 -24.24 -4.14
N LEU A 61 19.16 -23.65 -5.34
CA LEU A 61 19.49 -24.34 -6.60
C LEU A 61 20.93 -24.09 -7.03
N LEU A 62 21.39 -22.86 -6.82
CA LEU A 62 22.70 -22.38 -7.19
C LEU A 62 23.30 -21.60 -6.02
N PRO A 63 24.01 -22.27 -5.10
CA PRO A 63 24.86 -21.59 -4.12
C PRO A 63 26.06 -20.93 -4.82
N SER A 64 26.78 -20.03 -4.14
CA SER A 64 28.05 -19.49 -4.65
C SER A 64 29.06 -20.59 -4.96
N ALA A 65 30.01 -20.34 -5.87
CA ALA A 65 31.07 -21.29 -6.16
C ALA A 65 31.86 -21.67 -4.90
N THR A 66 32.06 -20.72 -3.99
CA THR A 66 32.70 -20.94 -2.69
C THR A 66 31.92 -21.94 -1.85
N ARG A 67 30.59 -21.79 -1.72
CA ARG A 67 29.75 -22.72 -0.98
C ARG A 67 29.66 -24.09 -1.64
N GLN A 68 29.55 -24.16 -2.96
CA GLN A 68 29.56 -25.42 -3.70
C GLN A 68 30.83 -26.23 -3.44
N GLN A 69 32.00 -25.57 -3.46
CA GLN A 69 33.28 -26.21 -3.14
C GLN A 69 33.36 -26.65 -1.68
N ALA A 70 32.94 -25.80 -0.74
CA ALA A 70 32.92 -26.12 0.68
C ALA A 70 32.05 -27.34 0.98
N VAL A 71 30.85 -27.41 0.40
CA VAL A 71 29.95 -28.57 0.50
C VAL A 71 30.60 -29.80 -0.14
N ALA A 72 31.19 -29.67 -1.33
CA ALA A 72 31.84 -30.78 -2.03
C ALA A 72 32.99 -31.39 -1.22
N VAL A 73 33.77 -30.56 -0.51
CA VAL A 73 34.84 -30.98 0.40
C VAL A 73 34.26 -31.62 1.66
N ALA A 74 33.26 -30.98 2.30
CA ALA A 74 32.64 -31.49 3.52
C ALA A 74 31.99 -32.87 3.30
N VAL A 75 31.30 -33.07 2.18
CA VAL A 75 30.69 -34.35 1.81
C VAL A 75 31.78 -35.41 1.61
N ARG A 76 32.82 -35.14 0.81
CA ARG A 76 33.86 -36.15 0.52
C ARG A 76 34.77 -36.47 1.71
N SER A 77 34.92 -35.54 2.65
CA SER A 77 35.74 -35.73 3.86
C SER A 77 34.95 -36.32 5.04
N ALA A 78 33.62 -36.47 4.92
CA ALA A 78 32.79 -36.97 6.01
C ALA A 78 33.07 -38.47 6.28
N PRO A 79 33.48 -38.83 7.51
CA PRO A 79 33.71 -40.22 7.86
C PRO A 79 32.40 -41.02 7.79
N ASP A 80 32.51 -42.25 7.30
CA ASP A 80 31.40 -43.20 7.17
C ASP A 80 30.19 -42.67 6.38
N LEU A 81 30.37 -41.67 5.50
CA LEU A 81 29.28 -41.05 4.74
C LEU A 81 28.44 -42.10 3.99
N ARG A 82 29.10 -43.02 3.29
CA ARG A 82 28.42 -44.07 2.52
C ARG A 82 27.50 -44.91 3.41
N ALA A 83 28.03 -45.44 4.52
CA ALA A 83 27.25 -46.26 5.45
C ALA A 83 26.11 -45.46 6.12
N ARG A 84 26.32 -44.18 6.41
CA ARG A 84 25.29 -43.29 6.95
C ARG A 84 24.18 -43.03 5.94
N LEU A 85 24.54 -42.80 4.67
CA LEU A 85 23.59 -42.53 3.60
C LEU A 85 22.80 -43.79 3.20
N GLU A 86 23.46 -44.94 3.09
CA GLU A 86 22.80 -46.24 2.85
C GLU A 86 21.77 -46.53 3.95
N ARG A 87 22.12 -46.32 5.23
CA ARG A 87 21.17 -46.45 6.34
C ARG A 87 19.99 -45.48 6.22
N ALA A 88 20.25 -44.21 5.93
CA ALA A 88 19.19 -43.21 5.76
C ALA A 88 18.27 -43.51 4.56
N LEU A 89 18.82 -44.03 3.46
CA LEU A 89 18.06 -44.48 2.29
C LEU A 89 17.19 -45.68 2.62
N ALA A 90 17.74 -46.67 3.32
CA ALA A 90 17.00 -47.85 3.77
C ALA A 90 15.85 -47.47 4.74
N ASP A 91 16.14 -46.63 5.74
CA ASP A 91 15.15 -46.13 6.69
C ASP A 91 14.04 -45.31 5.99
N GLY A 92 14.39 -44.59 4.93
CA GLY A 92 13.47 -43.84 4.08
C GLY A 92 12.69 -44.69 3.06
N GLY A 93 12.94 -46.00 2.99
CA GLY A 93 12.28 -46.92 2.04
C GLY A 93 12.79 -46.82 0.60
N PHE A 94 13.95 -46.22 0.37
CA PHE A 94 14.56 -46.12 -0.96
C PHE A 94 15.38 -47.37 -1.31
N HIS A 95 15.41 -47.73 -2.59
CA HIS A 95 16.29 -48.79 -3.09
C HIS A 95 17.72 -48.27 -3.25
N GLU A 96 18.63 -48.71 -2.37
CA GLU A 96 20.03 -48.31 -2.34
C GLU A 96 20.74 -48.43 -3.70
N GLN A 97 20.41 -49.46 -4.48
CA GLN A 97 21.04 -49.73 -5.79
C GLN A 97 20.84 -48.60 -6.81
N LEU A 98 19.75 -47.82 -6.71
CA LEU A 98 19.48 -46.69 -7.59
C LEU A 98 20.47 -45.53 -7.38
N PHE A 99 21.15 -45.49 -6.23
CA PHE A 99 22.11 -44.46 -5.86
C PHE A 99 23.57 -44.87 -6.14
N ALA A 100 23.82 -46.06 -6.71
CA ALA A 100 25.15 -46.50 -7.09
C ALA A 100 25.92 -45.47 -7.96
N PRO A 101 25.29 -44.79 -8.96
CA PRO A 101 25.97 -43.75 -9.73
C PRO A 101 26.41 -42.54 -8.88
N PHE A 102 25.61 -42.16 -7.88
CA PHE A 102 25.96 -41.08 -6.96
C PHE A 102 27.17 -41.45 -6.11
N PHE A 103 27.22 -42.68 -5.57
CA PHE A 103 28.40 -43.10 -4.82
C PHE A 103 29.66 -43.19 -5.68
N ALA A 104 29.54 -43.63 -6.94
CA ALA A 104 30.66 -43.62 -7.89
C ALA A 104 31.15 -42.19 -8.22
N LEU A 105 30.28 -41.18 -8.12
CA LEU A 105 30.63 -39.77 -8.27
C LEU A 105 31.43 -39.24 -7.07
N LEU A 106 31.19 -39.76 -5.86
CA LEU A 106 31.92 -39.35 -4.67
C LEU A 106 33.39 -39.78 -4.69
N ASP A 107 33.69 -40.89 -5.38
CA ASP A 107 35.05 -41.40 -5.57
C ASP A 107 35.84 -40.61 -6.64
N GLN A 108 35.17 -39.71 -7.37
CA GLN A 108 35.77 -38.84 -8.39
C GLN A 108 36.09 -37.45 -7.81
N PRO A 109 37.06 -36.72 -8.42
CA PRO A 109 37.33 -35.34 -8.04
C PRO A 109 36.05 -34.49 -8.15
N PRO A 110 35.90 -33.45 -7.29
CA PRO A 110 34.73 -32.57 -7.35
C PRO A 110 34.60 -31.94 -8.74
N PRO A 111 33.38 -31.91 -9.30
CA PRO A 111 33.15 -31.19 -10.55
C PRO A 111 33.43 -29.69 -10.35
N ALA A 112 33.64 -29.00 -11.47
CA ALA A 112 33.69 -27.54 -11.45
C ALA A 112 32.38 -26.96 -10.88
N PRO A 113 32.43 -25.83 -10.15
CA PRO A 113 31.21 -25.17 -9.67
C PRO A 113 30.27 -24.85 -10.82
N LEU A 114 28.98 -25.07 -10.59
CA LEU A 114 27.92 -24.65 -11.49
C LEU A 114 27.87 -23.12 -11.54
N THR A 115 27.63 -22.60 -12.72
CA THR A 115 27.39 -21.18 -12.99
C THR A 115 25.91 -20.92 -13.25
N PHE A 116 25.52 -19.64 -13.26
CA PHE A 116 24.17 -19.25 -13.66
C PHE A 116 23.83 -19.73 -15.08
N ASP A 117 24.79 -19.63 -16.01
CA ASP A 117 24.60 -20.03 -17.41
C ASP A 117 24.36 -21.53 -17.58
N ASP A 118 25.00 -22.36 -16.76
CA ASP A 118 24.78 -23.82 -16.76
C ASP A 118 23.32 -24.15 -16.44
N LEU A 119 22.73 -23.47 -15.44
CA LEU A 119 21.33 -23.66 -15.07
C LEU A 119 20.37 -22.98 -16.05
N ALA A 120 20.73 -21.80 -16.56
CA ALA A 120 19.97 -21.07 -17.56
C ALA A 120 19.94 -21.78 -18.92
N GLY A 121 20.87 -22.69 -19.19
CA GLY A 121 20.90 -23.59 -20.34
C GLY A 121 20.17 -24.93 -20.12
N SER A 122 19.64 -25.18 -18.92
CA SER A 122 19.03 -26.45 -18.53
C SER A 122 17.49 -26.37 -18.46
N ALA A 123 16.84 -27.48 -18.09
CA ALA A 123 15.40 -27.50 -17.80
C ALA A 123 15.00 -26.60 -16.61
N ALA A 124 15.95 -26.19 -15.76
CA ALA A 124 15.71 -25.28 -14.64
C ALA A 124 15.69 -23.79 -15.05
N ALA A 125 15.94 -23.47 -16.33
CA ALA A 125 16.05 -22.09 -16.80
C ALA A 125 14.88 -21.17 -16.41
N PRO A 126 13.59 -21.58 -16.49
CA PRO A 126 12.47 -20.71 -16.10
C PRO A 126 12.51 -20.31 -14.62
N LEU A 127 13.02 -21.18 -13.76
CA LEU A 127 13.05 -20.99 -12.31
C LEU A 127 14.17 -20.00 -11.92
N VAL A 128 15.38 -20.21 -12.45
CA VAL A 128 16.54 -19.39 -12.11
C VAL A 128 16.49 -18.02 -12.78
N ARG A 129 16.00 -17.93 -14.03
CA ARG A 129 15.84 -16.64 -14.74
C ARG A 129 14.79 -15.74 -14.10
N ALA A 130 13.71 -16.31 -13.55
CA ALA A 130 12.69 -15.52 -12.85
C ALA A 130 13.21 -14.86 -11.57
N MET A 131 14.32 -15.36 -11.02
CA MET A 131 14.92 -14.89 -9.78
C MET A 131 16.18 -14.06 -10.00
N ARG A 132 16.65 -13.87 -11.24
CA ARG A 132 17.74 -12.94 -11.58
C ARG A 132 17.16 -11.66 -12.17
N MET A 133 17.69 -10.52 -11.74
CA MET A 133 17.39 -9.21 -12.29
C MET A 133 18.66 -8.38 -12.46
N GLU A 134 18.59 -7.40 -13.34
CA GLU A 134 19.63 -6.38 -13.50
C GLU A 134 19.18 -5.12 -12.76
N VAL A 135 20.05 -4.60 -11.89
CA VAL A 135 19.78 -3.43 -11.05
C VAL A 135 20.84 -2.38 -11.36
N GLY A 136 20.59 -1.56 -12.38
CA GLY A 136 21.61 -0.67 -12.93
C GLY A 136 22.74 -1.49 -13.56
N ASP A 137 23.97 -1.25 -13.12
CA ASP A 137 25.16 -1.99 -13.58
C ASP A 137 25.49 -3.22 -12.70
N ARG A 138 24.57 -3.62 -11.81
CA ARG A 138 24.75 -4.72 -10.83
C ARG A 138 23.80 -5.87 -11.09
N VAL A 139 24.17 -7.05 -10.62
CA VAL A 139 23.36 -8.27 -10.65
C VAL A 139 22.57 -8.39 -9.34
N GLY A 140 21.26 -8.61 -9.45
CA GLY A 140 20.36 -8.84 -8.32
C GLY A 140 19.76 -10.23 -8.34
N LEU A 141 19.78 -10.91 -7.20
CA LEU A 141 19.11 -12.19 -6.98
C LEU A 141 17.92 -12.01 -6.03
N LEU A 142 16.76 -12.49 -6.47
CA LEU A 142 15.50 -12.35 -5.77
C LEU A 142 15.24 -13.57 -4.88
N THR A 143 15.02 -13.29 -3.60
CA THR A 143 14.55 -14.26 -2.62
C THR A 143 13.19 -13.85 -2.09
N VAL A 144 12.21 -14.76 -2.19
CA VAL A 144 10.82 -14.50 -1.81
C VAL A 144 10.52 -15.19 -0.48
N VAL A 145 9.87 -14.47 0.44
CA VAL A 145 9.51 -14.96 1.78
C VAL A 145 8.01 -15.20 1.91
N ARG A 146 7.61 -16.04 2.86
CA ARG A 146 6.22 -16.40 3.14
C ARG A 146 5.98 -16.46 4.65
N GLY A 147 4.80 -15.98 5.07
CA GLY A 147 4.34 -16.11 6.44
C GLY A 147 5.21 -15.33 7.42
N VAL A 148 5.62 -14.11 7.06
CA VAL A 148 6.47 -13.29 7.92
C VAL A 148 5.67 -12.81 9.14
N HIS A 149 6.06 -13.28 10.32
CA HIS A 149 5.44 -12.94 11.61
C HIS A 149 6.15 -11.77 12.31
N ASP A 150 7.46 -11.60 12.09
CA ASP A 150 8.27 -10.51 12.64
C ASP A 150 8.98 -9.74 11.51
N PRO A 151 8.28 -8.84 10.81
CA PRO A 151 8.85 -8.13 9.66
C PRO A 151 9.96 -7.16 10.05
N ALA A 152 9.90 -6.55 11.23
CA ALA A 152 10.93 -5.62 11.69
C ALA A 152 12.23 -6.34 12.07
N GLY A 153 12.13 -7.46 12.79
CA GLY A 153 13.29 -8.28 13.11
C GLY A 153 13.91 -8.94 11.87
N LEU A 154 13.09 -9.38 10.91
CA LEU A 154 13.58 -9.90 9.64
C LEU A 154 14.30 -8.82 8.83
N ALA A 155 13.73 -7.62 8.70
CA ALA A 155 14.37 -6.50 8.02
C ALA A 155 15.74 -6.17 8.64
N ALA A 156 15.81 -6.03 9.96
CA ALA A 156 17.07 -5.73 10.66
C ALA A 156 18.14 -6.82 10.47
N ARG A 157 17.74 -8.09 10.39
CA ARG A 157 18.65 -9.21 10.14
C ARG A 157 19.22 -9.19 8.72
N ILE A 158 18.39 -8.88 7.72
CA ILE A 158 18.80 -8.83 6.32
C ILE A 158 19.61 -7.56 6.02
N GLU A 159 19.21 -6.40 6.55
CA GLU A 159 19.92 -5.12 6.39
C GLU A 159 21.31 -5.12 7.04
N ALA A 160 21.60 -6.06 7.94
CA ALA A 160 22.94 -6.27 8.50
C ALA A 160 23.93 -6.92 7.51
N ILE A 161 23.42 -7.50 6.41
CA ILE A 161 24.23 -8.15 5.37
C ILE A 161 24.53 -7.09 4.29
N ASP A 162 25.81 -6.79 4.08
CA ASP A 162 26.21 -5.86 3.04
C ASP A 162 25.83 -6.38 1.65
N GLY A 163 25.21 -5.53 0.84
CA GLY A 163 24.65 -5.90 -0.46
C GLY A 163 23.27 -6.58 -0.42
N ALA A 164 22.68 -6.85 0.75
CA ALA A 164 21.30 -7.36 0.83
C ALA A 164 20.29 -6.23 1.11
N MET A 165 19.12 -6.34 0.50
CA MET A 165 18.04 -5.37 0.68
C MET A 165 16.72 -6.09 0.93
N TYR A 166 16.06 -5.76 2.04
CA TYR A 166 14.70 -6.21 2.33
C TYR A 166 13.70 -5.19 1.80
N ILE A 167 12.78 -5.63 0.94
CA ILE A 167 11.71 -4.80 0.38
C ILE A 167 10.37 -5.29 0.90
N ASP A 168 9.65 -4.40 1.58
CA ASP A 168 8.23 -4.54 1.89
C ASP A 168 7.44 -3.49 1.10
N GLN A 169 6.96 -3.88 -0.07
CA GLN A 169 6.17 -3.07 -0.99
C GLN A 169 4.88 -2.56 -0.34
N THR A 170 4.23 -3.39 0.49
CA THR A 170 2.98 -3.04 1.18
C THR A 170 3.24 -1.97 2.24
N ALA A 171 4.30 -2.13 3.03
CA ALA A 171 4.72 -1.13 3.99
C ALA A 171 5.12 0.18 3.31
N LEU A 172 5.85 0.10 2.19
CA LEU A 172 6.27 1.28 1.42
C LEU A 172 5.06 2.05 0.87
N MET A 173 4.07 1.36 0.28
CA MET A 173 2.87 2.01 -0.23
C MET A 173 2.00 2.56 0.89
N THR A 174 1.88 1.84 2.01
CA THR A 174 1.14 2.30 3.19
C THR A 174 1.79 3.56 3.78
N ALA A 175 3.12 3.60 3.87
CA ALA A 175 3.86 4.77 4.35
C ALA A 175 3.67 5.98 3.43
N ALA A 176 3.77 5.78 2.11
CA ALA A 176 3.54 6.82 1.12
C ALA A 176 2.11 7.39 1.17
N MET A 177 1.10 6.51 1.23
CA MET A 177 -0.31 6.90 1.36
C MET A 177 -0.57 7.64 2.68
N ARG A 178 0.03 7.20 3.78
CA ARG A 178 -0.08 7.87 5.08
C ARG A 178 0.51 9.28 5.03
N ALA A 179 1.71 9.43 4.46
CA ALA A 179 2.35 10.73 4.29
C ALA A 179 1.51 11.67 3.42
N TYR A 180 0.94 11.16 2.33
CA TYR A 180 0.05 11.94 1.47
C TYR A 180 -1.21 12.37 2.24
N ARG A 181 -1.87 11.46 2.96
CA ARG A 181 -3.07 11.77 3.75
C ARG A 181 -2.82 12.85 4.80
N VAL A 182 -1.71 12.77 5.53
CA VAL A 182 -1.34 13.79 6.54
C VAL A 182 -1.16 15.14 5.88
N ARG A 183 -0.39 15.20 4.78
CA ARG A 183 -0.16 16.43 4.04
C ARG A 183 -1.44 17.03 3.46
N THR A 184 -2.35 16.17 2.97
CA THR A 184 -3.69 16.60 2.54
C THR A 184 -4.42 17.26 3.70
N VAL A 185 -4.53 16.62 4.86
CA VAL A 185 -5.20 17.18 6.05
C VAL A 185 -4.57 18.51 6.50
N GLU A 186 -3.24 18.63 6.47
CA GLU A 186 -2.54 19.88 6.78
C GLU A 186 -2.91 21.01 5.79
N LEU A 187 -2.93 20.71 4.49
CA LEU A 187 -3.33 21.67 3.45
C LEU A 187 -4.82 22.03 3.58
N LEU A 188 -5.69 21.08 3.95
CA LEU A 188 -7.09 21.34 4.29
C LEU A 188 -7.20 22.35 5.44
N ALA A 189 -6.47 22.12 6.52
CA ALA A 189 -6.49 22.99 7.70
C ALA A 189 -5.97 24.39 7.37
N LEU A 190 -4.90 24.49 6.58
CA LEU A 190 -4.37 25.77 6.09
C LEU A 190 -5.36 26.50 5.17
N GLY A 191 -6.04 25.78 4.28
CA GLY A 191 -7.08 26.32 3.41
C GLY A 191 -8.26 26.87 4.20
N LEU A 192 -8.77 26.11 5.18
CA LEU A 192 -9.84 26.57 6.08
C LEU A 192 -9.41 27.79 6.90
N LEU A 193 -8.17 27.81 7.39
CA LEU A 193 -7.62 28.97 8.09
C LEU A 193 -7.57 30.20 7.18
N ALA A 194 -7.13 30.05 5.92
CA ALA A 194 -7.10 31.14 4.95
C ALA A 194 -8.51 31.70 4.67
N VAL A 195 -9.51 30.83 4.46
CA VAL A 195 -10.91 31.24 4.31
C VAL A 195 -11.40 31.99 5.54
N LEU A 196 -11.11 31.49 6.73
CA LEU A 196 -11.48 32.15 7.99
C LEU A 196 -10.84 33.53 8.12
N LEU A 197 -9.57 33.69 7.75
CA LEU A 197 -8.87 34.98 7.78
C LEU A 197 -9.47 35.97 6.77
N VAL A 198 -9.80 35.51 5.55
CA VAL A 198 -10.43 36.35 4.52
C VAL A 198 -11.82 36.81 4.97
N LEU A 199 -12.66 35.90 5.49
CA LEU A 199 -13.98 36.25 6.02
C LEU A 199 -13.88 37.15 7.26
N ALA A 200 -12.91 36.91 8.15
CA ALA A 200 -12.68 37.76 9.31
C ALA A 200 -12.25 39.17 8.89
N ALA A 201 -11.43 39.31 7.85
CA ALA A 201 -11.06 40.61 7.28
C ALA A 201 -12.26 41.31 6.61
N ARG A 202 -13.09 40.55 5.88
CA ARG A 202 -14.29 41.05 5.17
C ARG A 202 -15.39 41.53 6.12
N TYR A 203 -15.72 40.73 7.12
CA TYR A 203 -16.83 41.01 8.05
C TYR A 203 -16.39 41.73 9.32
N ARG A 204 -15.09 41.76 9.62
CA ARG A 204 -14.49 42.38 10.83
C ARG A 204 -15.12 41.91 12.16
N SER A 205 -15.79 40.76 12.15
CA SER A 205 -16.52 40.19 13.28
C SER A 205 -16.39 38.67 13.26
N LEU A 206 -15.70 38.13 14.28
CA LEU A 206 -15.50 36.69 14.40
C LEU A 206 -16.82 35.94 14.55
N ARG A 207 -17.85 36.56 15.14
CA ARG A 207 -19.18 35.95 15.27
C ARG A 207 -19.86 35.76 13.92
N VAL A 208 -19.79 36.76 13.05
CA VAL A 208 -20.35 36.69 11.68
C VAL A 208 -19.57 35.66 10.85
N THR A 209 -18.24 35.67 10.94
CA THR A 209 -17.39 34.68 10.26
C THR A 209 -17.72 33.26 10.68
N LEU A 210 -17.86 32.99 11.99
CA LEU A 210 -18.23 31.66 12.49
C LEU A 210 -19.66 31.27 12.09
N ALA A 211 -20.61 32.20 12.10
CA ALA A 211 -21.98 31.95 11.66
C ALA A 211 -22.06 31.53 10.19
N VAL A 212 -21.21 32.10 9.33
CA VAL A 212 -21.11 31.77 7.90
C VAL A 212 -20.47 30.39 7.67
N ILE A 213 -19.42 30.05 8.40
CA ILE A 213 -18.66 28.82 8.20
C ILE A 213 -19.31 27.61 8.88
N ALA A 214 -20.00 27.81 10.02
CA ALA A 214 -20.51 26.71 10.84
C ALA A 214 -21.45 25.75 10.08
N PRO A 215 -22.42 26.21 9.27
CA PRO A 215 -23.27 25.30 8.48
C PRO A 215 -22.50 24.43 7.49
N ALA A 216 -21.45 24.98 6.86
CA ALA A 216 -20.61 24.26 5.92
C ALA A 216 -19.77 23.17 6.60
N VAL A 217 -19.21 23.49 7.78
CA VAL A 217 -18.46 22.50 8.59
C VAL A 217 -19.38 21.40 9.12
N LEU A 218 -20.59 21.76 9.56
CA LEU A 218 -21.60 20.79 9.98
C LEU A 218 -22.03 19.89 8.82
N ALA A 219 -22.22 20.43 7.61
CA ALA A 219 -22.54 19.65 6.41
C ALA A 219 -21.42 18.65 6.06
N ALA A 220 -20.16 19.07 6.12
CA ALA A 220 -19.02 18.18 5.96
C ALA A 220 -19.01 17.05 7.02
N GLY A 221 -19.27 17.38 8.29
CA GLY A 221 -19.38 16.40 9.37
C GLY A 221 -20.54 15.41 9.17
N VAL A 222 -21.71 15.89 8.73
CA VAL A 222 -22.86 15.06 8.36
C VAL A 222 -22.51 14.12 7.22
N THR A 223 -21.79 14.61 6.22
CA THR A 223 -21.35 13.78 5.08
C THR A 223 -20.45 12.64 5.54
N VAL A 224 -19.47 12.93 6.40
CA VAL A 224 -18.59 11.91 6.99
C VAL A 224 -19.38 10.91 7.83
N ALA A 225 -20.35 11.38 8.62
CA ALA A 225 -21.21 10.51 9.42
C ALA A 225 -22.08 9.58 8.56
N VAL A 226 -22.67 10.09 7.47
CA VAL A 226 -23.44 9.28 6.52
C VAL A 226 -22.55 8.23 5.85
N LEU A 227 -21.33 8.60 5.45
CA LEU A 227 -20.38 7.64 4.87
C LEU A 227 -20.02 6.52 5.84
N ALA A 228 -19.73 6.88 7.09
CA ALA A 228 -19.44 5.92 8.14
C ALA A 228 -20.62 4.96 8.40
N LEU A 229 -21.86 5.46 8.33
CA LEU A 229 -23.07 4.64 8.49
C LEU A 229 -23.32 3.68 7.32
N VAL A 230 -22.99 4.11 6.09
CA VAL A 230 -23.12 3.27 4.87
C VAL A 230 -21.93 2.30 4.72
N GLY A 231 -20.89 2.43 5.54
CA GLY A 231 -19.70 1.59 5.50
C GLY A 231 -18.76 1.93 4.33
N LEU A 232 -18.87 3.13 3.76
CA LEU A 232 -17.98 3.59 2.70
C LEU A 232 -16.69 4.16 3.32
N PRO A 233 -15.49 3.62 3.00
CA PRO A 233 -14.25 4.12 3.53
C PRO A 233 -13.97 5.53 2.98
N LEU A 234 -13.57 6.45 3.87
CA LEU A 234 -13.10 7.76 3.46
C LEU A 234 -11.65 7.65 2.95
N ASP A 235 -11.52 7.58 1.63
CA ASP A 235 -10.22 7.56 0.95
C ASP A 235 -9.73 8.99 0.63
N LEU A 236 -8.61 9.05 -0.08
CA LEU A 236 -7.97 10.31 -0.43
C LEU A 236 -8.85 11.20 -1.32
N ILE A 237 -9.65 10.57 -2.19
CA ILE A 237 -10.52 11.28 -3.12
C ILE A 237 -11.81 11.72 -2.41
N GLY A 238 -12.28 10.96 -1.43
CA GLY A 238 -13.32 11.40 -0.50
C GLY A 238 -12.92 12.65 0.28
N LEU A 239 -11.65 12.79 0.67
CA LEU A 239 -11.14 14.02 1.31
C LEU A 239 -11.22 15.24 0.38
N THR A 240 -10.94 15.08 -0.92
CA THR A 240 -11.06 16.19 -1.88
C THR A 240 -12.52 16.53 -2.16
N ALA A 241 -13.43 15.55 -2.12
CA ALA A 241 -14.87 15.81 -2.18
C ALA A 241 -15.37 16.61 -0.95
N ILE A 242 -14.90 16.28 0.26
CA ILE A 242 -15.22 17.03 1.48
C ILE A 242 -14.73 18.49 1.37
N LEU A 243 -13.55 18.71 0.82
CA LEU A 243 -13.04 20.06 0.54
C LEU A 243 -13.98 20.86 -0.35
N MET A 244 -14.47 20.24 -1.42
CA MET A 244 -15.40 20.87 -2.33
C MET A 244 -16.72 21.21 -1.67
N ILE A 245 -17.26 20.29 -0.85
CA ILE A 245 -18.48 20.51 -0.06
C ILE A 245 -18.31 21.71 0.88
N LEU A 246 -17.15 21.81 1.54
CA LEU A 246 -16.83 22.92 2.43
C LEU A 246 -16.77 24.25 1.67
N SER A 247 -16.11 24.30 0.51
CA SER A 247 -16.06 25.49 -0.34
C SER A 247 -17.46 25.96 -0.77
N ILE A 248 -18.27 25.05 -1.33
CA ILE A 248 -19.63 25.36 -1.77
C ILE A 248 -20.52 25.76 -0.59
N GLY A 249 -20.39 25.09 0.56
CA GLY A 249 -21.14 25.41 1.75
C GLY A 249 -20.80 26.79 2.32
N VAL A 250 -19.53 27.19 2.28
CA VAL A 250 -19.11 28.54 2.68
C VAL A 250 -19.69 29.58 1.72
N ASP A 251 -19.70 29.32 0.41
CA ASP A 251 -20.32 30.22 -0.57
C ASP A 251 -21.80 30.44 -0.25
N TYR A 252 -22.55 29.37 0.06
CA TYR A 252 -23.95 29.46 0.46
C TYR A 252 -24.14 30.33 1.70
N GLY A 253 -23.29 30.14 2.72
CA GLY A 253 -23.30 30.97 3.92
C GLY A 253 -22.98 32.44 3.64
N VAL A 254 -22.02 32.72 2.75
CA VAL A 254 -21.66 34.09 2.35
C VAL A 254 -22.82 34.77 1.63
N PHE A 255 -23.43 34.12 0.63
CA PHE A 255 -24.58 34.66 -0.09
C PHE A 255 -25.74 34.99 0.85
N LEU A 256 -26.04 34.10 1.81
CA LEU A 256 -27.10 34.32 2.79
C LEU A 256 -26.74 35.41 3.82
N ALA A 257 -25.46 35.55 4.18
CA ALA A 257 -25.02 36.63 5.06
C ALA A 257 -25.05 38.00 4.36
N GLU A 258 -24.89 38.06 3.05
CA GLU A 258 -24.98 39.31 2.27
C GLU A 258 -26.43 39.78 2.05
N THR A 259 -27.43 38.90 2.15
CA THR A 259 -28.85 39.31 2.11
C THR A 259 -29.40 39.84 3.42
N ARG A 260 -28.60 39.85 4.50
CA ARG A 260 -29.04 40.26 5.84
C ARG A 260 -29.59 41.69 5.90
N ASP A 261 -29.10 42.58 5.02
CA ASP A 261 -29.43 44.00 5.05
C ASP A 261 -30.78 44.30 4.34
N ASP A 262 -31.28 43.36 3.52
CA ASP A 262 -32.56 43.46 2.80
C ASP A 262 -33.20 42.06 2.64
N LEU A 263 -33.63 41.48 3.77
CA LEU A 263 -34.18 40.12 3.81
C LEU A 263 -35.47 40.00 2.98
N ASP A 264 -36.33 41.01 2.97
CA ASP A 264 -37.65 40.91 2.33
C ASP A 264 -37.55 40.90 0.80
N ALA A 265 -36.62 41.65 0.21
CA ALA A 265 -36.46 41.69 -1.24
C ALA A 265 -35.40 40.70 -1.77
N ALA A 266 -34.28 40.52 -1.06
CA ALA A 266 -33.12 39.78 -1.57
C ALA A 266 -33.11 38.28 -1.20
N LEU A 267 -33.80 37.87 -0.13
CA LEU A 267 -33.79 36.47 0.33
C LEU A 267 -34.46 35.50 -0.66
N PRO A 268 -35.65 35.78 -1.23
CA PRO A 268 -36.29 34.84 -2.16
C PRO A 268 -35.46 34.60 -3.42
N ALA A 269 -34.87 35.66 -3.97
CA ALA A 269 -33.99 35.57 -5.15
C ALA A 269 -32.72 34.76 -4.84
N THR A 270 -32.12 34.98 -3.67
CA THR A 270 -30.91 34.25 -3.24
C THR A 270 -31.20 32.77 -3.02
N LEU A 271 -32.27 32.42 -2.30
CA LEU A 271 -32.65 31.03 -2.08
C LEU A 271 -32.93 30.29 -3.40
N LEU A 272 -33.58 30.96 -4.36
CA LEU A 272 -33.79 30.40 -5.70
C LEU A 272 -32.44 30.17 -6.42
N GLY A 273 -31.52 31.14 -6.36
CA GLY A 273 -30.18 30.99 -6.92
C GLY A 273 -29.40 29.83 -6.30
N LEU A 274 -29.44 29.69 -4.98
CA LEU A 274 -28.82 28.59 -4.25
C LEU A 274 -29.45 27.24 -4.64
N LEU A 275 -30.77 27.17 -4.79
CA LEU A 275 -31.46 25.95 -5.21
C LEU A 275 -31.08 25.53 -6.63
N VAL A 276 -30.99 26.48 -7.56
CA VAL A 276 -30.56 26.21 -8.94
C VAL A 276 -29.09 25.75 -8.98
N CYS A 277 -28.22 26.39 -8.20
CA CYS A 277 -26.81 25.98 -8.06
C CYS A 277 -26.68 24.58 -7.46
N TRP A 278 -27.42 24.28 -6.39
CA TRP A 278 -27.48 22.96 -5.80
C TRP A 278 -27.96 21.92 -6.81
N LEU A 279 -29.04 22.19 -7.54
CA LEU A 279 -29.61 21.26 -8.50
C LEU A 279 -28.63 20.93 -9.62
N SER A 280 -27.97 21.93 -10.20
CA SER A 280 -26.97 21.68 -11.25
C SER A 280 -25.77 20.88 -10.73
N THR A 281 -25.34 21.15 -9.50
CA THR A 281 -24.22 20.46 -8.85
C THR A 281 -24.57 19.01 -8.53
N VAL A 282 -25.74 18.75 -7.95
CA VAL A 282 -26.23 17.40 -7.65
C VAL A 282 -26.46 16.61 -8.93
N LEU A 283 -26.95 17.22 -10.00
CA LEU A 283 -27.07 16.54 -11.29
C LEU A 283 -25.68 16.18 -11.86
N GLY A 284 -24.71 17.09 -11.77
CA GLY A 284 -23.32 16.83 -12.20
C GLY A 284 -22.67 15.67 -11.44
N PHE A 285 -22.70 15.70 -10.10
CA PHE A 285 -22.17 14.61 -9.27
C PHE A 285 -23.03 13.35 -9.29
N GLY A 286 -24.33 13.49 -9.52
CA GLY A 286 -25.28 12.38 -9.64
C GLY A 286 -24.95 11.49 -10.84
N VAL A 287 -24.49 12.06 -11.96
CA VAL A 287 -23.98 11.27 -13.09
C VAL A 287 -22.76 10.43 -12.69
N LEU A 288 -21.85 10.97 -11.88
CA LEU A 288 -20.71 10.21 -11.36
C LEU A 288 -21.14 9.11 -10.38
N ALA A 289 -22.18 9.37 -9.59
CA ALA A 289 -22.76 8.39 -8.67
C ALA A 289 -23.39 7.18 -9.42
N LEU A 290 -23.71 7.31 -10.70
CA LEU A 290 -24.20 6.21 -11.54
C LEU A 290 -23.07 5.43 -12.23
N SER A 291 -21.80 5.78 -11.99
CA SER A 291 -20.66 5.11 -12.60
C SER A 291 -20.46 3.70 -12.05
N GLU A 292 -20.11 2.75 -12.93
CA GLU A 292 -19.70 1.40 -12.53
C GLU A 292 -18.33 1.36 -11.83
N HIS A 293 -17.51 2.42 -11.98
CA HIS A 293 -16.21 2.48 -11.32
C HIS A 293 -16.39 2.85 -9.83
N PRO A 294 -16.00 2.00 -8.87
CA PRO A 294 -16.31 2.18 -7.44
C PRO A 294 -15.86 3.52 -6.87
N THR A 295 -14.70 4.01 -7.33
CA THR A 295 -14.14 5.30 -6.93
C THR A 295 -15.02 6.46 -7.40
N MET A 296 -15.45 6.45 -8.67
CA MET A 296 -16.29 7.53 -9.23
C MET A 296 -17.68 7.54 -8.60
N HIS A 297 -18.27 6.35 -8.39
CA HIS A 297 -19.53 6.19 -7.66
C HIS A 297 -19.46 6.84 -6.27
N THR A 298 -18.42 6.52 -5.51
CA THR A 298 -18.23 7.03 -4.15
C THR A 298 -18.11 8.55 -4.14
N ILE A 299 -17.32 9.14 -5.05
CA ILE A 299 -17.21 10.61 -5.17
C ILE A 299 -18.58 11.24 -5.43
N GLY A 300 -19.33 10.69 -6.39
CA GLY A 300 -20.64 11.22 -6.76
C GLY A 300 -21.61 11.20 -5.58
N VAL A 301 -21.65 10.09 -4.84
CA VAL A 301 -22.49 9.95 -3.63
C VAL A 301 -22.05 10.93 -2.54
N VAL A 302 -20.75 11.01 -2.22
CA VAL A 302 -20.22 11.92 -1.20
C VAL A 302 -20.59 13.37 -1.52
N ALA A 303 -20.30 13.81 -2.75
CA ALA A 303 -20.55 15.18 -3.17
C ALA A 303 -22.05 15.51 -3.18
N ALA A 304 -22.91 14.60 -3.70
CA ALA A 304 -24.35 14.82 -3.72
C ALA A 304 -24.95 14.93 -2.30
N VAL A 305 -24.55 14.04 -1.39
CA VAL A 305 -24.97 14.08 0.02
C VAL A 305 -24.49 15.37 0.68
N GLY A 306 -23.22 15.72 0.50
CA GLY A 306 -22.64 16.88 1.18
C GLY A 306 -23.14 18.22 0.66
N VAL A 307 -23.28 18.39 -0.65
CA VAL A 307 -23.85 19.61 -1.24
C VAL A 307 -25.32 19.77 -0.85
N THR A 308 -26.06 18.67 -0.75
CA THR A 308 -27.44 18.68 -0.23
C THR A 308 -27.49 19.06 1.25
N ALA A 309 -26.62 18.47 2.08
CA ALA A 309 -26.50 18.86 3.49
C ALA A 309 -26.13 20.34 3.65
N SER A 310 -25.21 20.86 2.82
CA SER A 310 -24.82 22.27 2.80
C SER A 310 -26.00 23.18 2.46
N LEU A 311 -26.80 22.84 1.45
CA LEU A 311 -28.01 23.63 1.12
C LEU A 311 -29.03 23.61 2.27
N LEU A 312 -29.30 22.43 2.85
CA LEU A 312 -30.28 22.28 3.93
C LEU A 312 -29.87 23.02 5.21
N LEU A 313 -28.57 23.08 5.50
CA LEU A 313 -28.03 23.76 6.67
C LEU A 313 -27.77 25.25 6.44
N ALA A 314 -27.65 25.71 5.18
CA ALA A 314 -27.36 27.10 4.85
C ALA A 314 -28.28 28.14 5.55
N PRO A 315 -29.60 27.94 5.68
CA PRO A 315 -30.49 28.86 6.41
C PRO A 315 -30.11 29.07 7.88
N ALA A 316 -29.41 28.13 8.51
CA ALA A 316 -28.90 28.31 9.87
C ALA A 316 -27.91 29.48 9.97
N THR A 317 -27.27 29.89 8.86
CA THR A 317 -26.43 31.09 8.81
C THR A 317 -27.21 32.31 9.29
N LEU A 318 -28.42 32.53 8.76
CA LEU A 318 -29.26 33.68 9.15
C LEU A 318 -29.65 33.65 10.61
N ALA A 319 -29.92 32.45 11.15
CA ALA A 319 -30.28 32.28 12.56
C ALA A 319 -29.09 32.50 13.51
N LEU A 320 -27.86 32.26 13.05
CA LEU A 320 -26.63 32.43 13.81
C LEU A 320 -26.05 33.85 13.71
N LEU A 321 -26.49 34.65 12.74
CA LEU A 321 -26.07 36.04 12.61
C LEU A 321 -26.59 36.88 13.79
N PRO A 322 -25.74 37.73 14.40
CA PRO A 322 -26.20 38.65 15.43
C PRO A 322 -27.21 39.64 14.85
N ALA A 323 -28.24 39.98 15.65
CA ALA A 323 -29.27 40.94 15.26
C ALA A 323 -28.65 42.28 14.81
N PRO A 324 -29.20 42.95 13.79
CA PRO A 324 -28.70 44.24 13.33
C PRO A 324 -28.74 45.23 14.49
N SER A 325 -27.60 45.87 14.77
CA SER A 325 -27.53 46.96 15.74
C SER A 325 -28.38 48.13 15.24
N GLU A 326 -29.39 48.54 16.01
CA GLU A 326 -30.17 49.75 15.72
C GLU A 326 -29.23 50.95 15.51
N PRO A 327 -29.41 51.74 14.43
CA PRO A 327 -28.65 52.96 14.26
C PRO A 327 -29.05 53.97 15.35
N SER A 328 -28.08 54.35 16.17
CA SER A 328 -28.15 55.43 17.16
C SER A 328 -28.27 56.81 16.54
#